data_AF-A0A2I0BHA1-F1
#
_entry.id   AF-A0A2I0BHA1-F1
#
_cell.length_a   1.000
_cell.length_b   1.000
_cell.length_c   1.000
_cell.angle_alpha   90.00
_cell.angle_beta   90.00
_cell.angle_gamma   90.00
#
_symmetry.space_group_name_H-M   'P 1'
#
loop_
_entity.id
_entity.type
_entity.pdbx_description
1 polymer ?
#
loop_
_entity_poly.entity_id
_entity_poly.type
_entity_poly.pdbx_seq_one_letter_code
_entity_poly.pdbx_strand_id
1 'polypeptide(L)'
;MAARKLRQYFQSHTIQVVTDQPLLKILHTLEVSGRLLKWSIELGEYDIKYVPRTAIKAQALADCVAELSTSEPSPTKSKVTPWSLHVDGAFGSQSQGAGILLTSSMRATLHHAVTLQFKATNNQEEYEALIAGLNFALSMAVRCIQVFSDSQLASTK
;
A
#
# COMPACT_ATOMS: atom_id res chain seq x y z
N MET A 1 1.00 17.94 9.02
CA MET A 1 0.93 17.73 10.47
C MET A 1 2.29 17.37 11.07
N ALA A 2 3.13 16.59 10.39
CA ALA A 2 4.50 16.29 10.86
C ALA A 2 5.42 17.53 10.90
N ALA A 3 5.48 18.33 9.83
CA ALA A 3 6.35 19.52 9.78
C ALA A 3 6.08 20.53 10.92
N ARG A 4 4.81 20.82 11.22
CA ARG A 4 4.42 21.72 12.33
C ARG A 4 4.82 21.18 13.70
N LYS A 5 4.80 19.85 13.89
CA LYS A 5 5.25 19.20 15.13
C LYS A 5 6.78 19.18 15.26
N LEU A 6 7.50 19.14 14.14
CA LEU A 6 8.95 19.11 14.08
C LEU A 6 9.58 20.49 13.81
N ARG A 7 8.78 21.56 13.88
CA ARG A 7 9.19 22.93 13.53
C ARG A 7 10.46 23.38 14.26
N GLN A 8 10.61 23.05 15.54
CA GLN A 8 11.79 23.40 16.34
C GLN A 8 13.09 22.78 15.78
N TYR A 9 13.02 21.55 15.26
CA TYR A 9 14.15 20.88 14.63
C TYR A 9 14.45 21.47 13.25
N PHE A 10 13.41 21.81 12.50
CA PHE A 10 13.50 22.30 11.12
C PHE A 10 13.99 23.75 11.02
N GLN A 11 13.82 24.56 12.08
CA GLN A 11 14.32 25.94 12.14
C GLN A 11 15.81 26.03 12.47
N SER A 12 16.38 24.99 13.08
CA SER A 12 17.76 24.97 13.58
C SER A 12 18.71 24.15 12.72
N HIS A 13 18.20 23.33 11.80
CA HIS A 13 18.99 22.38 11.01
C HIS A 13 18.50 22.29 9.56
N THR A 14 19.44 22.16 8.63
CA THR A 14 19.14 21.79 7.24
C THR A 14 18.52 20.39 7.19
N ILE A 15 17.39 20.27 6.49
CA ILE A 15 16.67 19.00 6.34
C ILE A 15 17.12 18.34 5.04
N GLN A 16 17.54 17.08 5.11
CA GLN A 16 17.83 16.29 3.92
C GLN A 16 16.68 15.31 3.67
N VAL A 17 16.03 15.45 2.52
CA VAL A 17 14.98 14.53 2.07
C VAL A 17 15.60 13.60 1.04
N VAL A 18 15.80 12.35 1.43
CA VAL A 18 16.28 11.31 0.53
C VAL A 18 15.11 10.77 -0.27
N THR A 19 15.11 10.99 -1.59
CA THR A 19 14.02 10.57 -2.46
C THR A 19 14.52 10.27 -3.87
N ASP A 20 13.85 9.35 -4.56
CA ASP A 20 14.00 9.09 -5.99
C ASP A 20 12.93 9.81 -6.84
N GLN A 21 11.96 10.45 -6.20
CA GLN A 21 10.88 11.18 -6.86
C GLN A 21 11.25 12.64 -7.10
N PRO A 22 10.82 13.26 -8.21
CA PRO A 22 11.11 14.67 -8.51
C PRO A 22 10.21 15.62 -7.71
N LEU A 23 10.18 15.47 -6.38
CA LEU A 23 9.30 16.23 -5.47
C LEU A 23 9.46 17.74 -5.63
N LEU A 24 10.70 18.21 -5.82
CA LEU A 24 10.98 19.62 -6.07
C LEU A 24 10.28 20.09 -7.35
N LYS A 25 10.34 19.33 -8.45
CA LYS A 25 9.65 19.69 -9.68
C LYS A 25 8.14 19.74 -9.47
N ILE A 26 7.58 18.74 -8.78
CA ILE A 26 6.14 18.65 -8.49
C ILE A 26 5.65 19.82 -7.63
N LEU A 27 6.44 20.26 -6.64
CA LEU A 27 6.13 21.40 -5.78
C LEU A 27 6.22 22.75 -6.52
N HIS A 28 6.95 22.82 -7.63
CA HIS A 28 7.07 24.01 -8.48
C HIS A 28 6.09 24.02 -9.65
N THR A 29 5.70 22.87 -10.22
CA THR A 29 4.69 22.75 -11.29
C THR A 29 3.27 22.79 -10.73
N LEU A 30 2.95 23.85 -9.98
CA LEU A 30 1.76 24.06 -9.14
C LEU A 30 0.38 24.03 -9.85
N GLU A 31 0.28 23.45 -11.04
CA GLU A 31 -0.86 23.59 -11.94
C GLU A 31 -2.15 22.90 -11.48
N VAL A 32 -2.14 22.03 -10.45
CA VAL A 32 -3.27 21.10 -10.24
C VAL A 32 -3.87 21.04 -8.82
N SER A 33 -3.26 21.61 -7.76
CA SER A 33 -3.91 21.56 -6.43
C SER A 33 -3.54 22.69 -5.46
N GLY A 34 -4.55 23.43 -4.99
CA GLY A 34 -4.38 24.46 -3.95
C GLY A 34 -3.85 23.93 -2.62
N ARG A 35 -4.03 22.64 -2.31
CA ARG A 35 -3.38 22.02 -1.14
C ARG A 35 -1.86 21.94 -1.31
N LEU A 36 -1.39 21.63 -2.51
CA LEU A 36 0.02 21.46 -2.82
C LEU A 36 0.76 22.80 -2.82
N LEU A 37 0.10 23.87 -3.29
CA LEU A 37 0.57 25.24 -3.14
C LEU A 37 0.78 25.63 -1.68
N LYS A 38 -0.20 25.32 -0.81
CA LYS A 38 -0.09 25.59 0.62
C LYS A 38 1.11 24.88 1.26
N TRP A 39 1.35 23.62 0.90
CA TRP A 39 2.51 22.87 1.37
C TRP A 39 3.83 23.43 0.81
N SER A 40 3.87 23.85 -0.45
CA SER A 40 5.06 24.45 -1.07
C SER A 40 5.49 25.72 -0.35
N ILE A 41 4.52 26.59 0.00
CA ILE A 41 4.78 27.80 0.79
C ILE A 41 5.27 27.46 2.21
N GLU A 42 4.58 26.55 2.91
CA GLU A 42 4.94 26.17 4.28
C GLU A 42 6.30 25.48 4.36
N LEU A 43 6.67 24.70 3.34
CA LEU A 43 7.97 24.02 3.27
C LEU A 43 9.10 24.94 2.80
N GLY A 44 8.79 25.97 2.02
CA GLY A 44 9.76 26.98 1.57
C GLY A 44 10.35 27.82 2.72
N GLU A 45 9.73 27.81 3.91
CA GLU A 45 10.29 28.45 5.11
C GLU A 45 11.53 27.72 5.67
N TYR A 46 11.78 26.47 5.24
CA TYR A 46 12.85 25.63 5.78
C TYR A 46 13.93 25.34 4.72
N ASP A 47 15.18 25.21 5.17
CA ASP A 47 16.30 24.81 4.31
C ASP A 47 16.25 23.30 4.03
N ILE A 48 15.51 22.91 2.98
CA ILE A 48 15.30 21.52 2.58
C ILE A 48 16.16 21.19 1.34
N LYS A 49 17.02 20.18 1.47
CA LYS A 49 17.82 19.63 0.38
C LYS A 49 17.28 18.26 -0.03
N TYR A 50 16.99 18.10 -1.32
CA TYR A 50 16.59 16.81 -1.88
C TYR A 50 17.83 16.06 -2.36
N VAL A 51 18.06 14.88 -1.78
CA VAL A 51 19.21 14.04 -2.10
C VAL A 51 18.70 12.78 -2.80
N PRO A 52 19.28 12.40 -3.96
CA PRO A 52 18.95 11.14 -4.61
C PRO A 52 19.19 9.96 -3.66
N ARG A 53 18.32 8.95 -3.71
CA ARG A 53 18.49 7.73 -2.93
C ARG A 53 19.69 6.93 -3.44
N THR A 54 20.89 7.19 -2.91
CA THR A 54 22.05 6.31 -3.12
C THR A 54 21.84 5.07 -2.27
N ALA A 55 21.61 3.92 -2.93
CA ALA A 55 21.44 2.57 -2.41
C ALA A 55 21.11 2.46 -0.90
N ILE A 56 19.89 2.00 -0.58
CA ILE A 56 19.57 1.49 0.75
C ILE A 56 20.66 0.48 1.10
N LYS A 57 21.39 0.66 2.19
CA LYS A 57 22.25 -0.41 2.71
C LYS A 57 21.33 -1.61 2.86
N ALA A 58 21.53 -2.65 2.05
CA ALA A 58 20.70 -3.85 2.06
C ALA A 58 20.53 -4.40 3.49
N GLN A 59 21.53 -4.13 4.34
CA GLN A 59 21.48 -4.35 5.78
C GLN A 59 20.31 -3.69 6.50
N ALA A 60 20.00 -2.40 6.30
CA ALA A 60 18.86 -1.75 6.96
C ALA A 60 17.52 -2.32 6.51
N LEU A 61 17.45 -2.82 5.26
CA LEU A 61 16.28 -3.53 4.74
C LEU A 61 16.19 -4.94 5.36
N ALA A 62 17.31 -5.64 5.48
CA ALA A 62 17.41 -6.95 6.12
C ALA A 62 17.12 -6.88 7.62
N ASP A 63 17.61 -5.85 8.32
CA ASP A 63 17.37 -5.62 9.75
C ASP A 63 15.89 -5.30 9.98
N CYS A 64 15.27 -4.49 9.13
CA CYS A 64 13.82 -4.24 9.19
C CYS A 64 13.01 -5.54 8.94
N VAL A 65 13.38 -6.33 7.92
CA VAL A 65 12.74 -7.63 7.67
C VAL A 65 12.97 -8.60 8.82
N ALA A 66 14.15 -8.59 9.44
CA ALA A 66 14.50 -9.43 10.58
C ALA A 66 13.71 -8.99 11.83
N GLU A 67 13.64 -7.70 12.13
CA GLU A 67 12.83 -7.16 13.23
C GLU A 67 11.35 -7.52 13.05
N LEU A 68 10.81 -7.41 11.82
CA LEU A 68 9.45 -7.85 11.49
C LEU A 68 9.27 -9.37 11.59
N SER A 69 10.34 -10.15 11.38
CA SER A 69 10.31 -11.62 11.45
C SER A 69 10.53 -12.17 12.87
N THR A 70 11.09 -11.36 13.80
CA THR A 70 11.39 -11.81 15.18
C THR A 70 10.16 -12.02 16.07
N SER A 71 8.96 -11.62 15.62
CA SER A 71 7.72 -11.88 16.36
C SER A 71 7.08 -13.24 16.03
N GLU A 72 7.51 -13.95 15.00
CA GLU A 72 6.92 -15.25 14.65
C GLU A 72 7.89 -16.37 15.05
N PRO A 73 7.48 -17.34 15.88
CA PRO A 73 8.29 -18.52 16.14
C PRO A 73 8.57 -19.21 14.81
N SER A 74 9.84 -19.60 14.61
CA SER A 74 10.31 -20.41 13.49
C SER A 74 9.23 -21.43 13.11
N PRO A 75 8.76 -21.46 11.84
CA PRO A 75 7.89 -22.52 11.42
C PRO A 75 8.74 -23.79 11.44
N THR A 76 8.60 -24.56 12.52
CA THR A 76 8.69 -26.01 12.42
C THR A 76 8.05 -26.40 11.11
N LYS A 77 8.81 -27.12 10.27
CA LYS A 77 8.54 -27.46 8.87
C LYS A 77 7.26 -28.29 8.66
N SER A 78 6.13 -27.88 9.21
CA SER A 78 4.82 -28.28 8.72
C SER A 78 4.61 -27.53 7.43
N LYS A 79 4.35 -28.26 6.35
CA LYS A 79 3.92 -27.67 5.08
C LYS A 79 2.56 -27.01 5.33
N VAL A 80 2.56 -25.76 5.78
CA VAL A 80 1.33 -24.97 5.88
C VAL A 80 0.89 -24.72 4.44
N THR A 81 -0.11 -25.47 4.00
CA THR A 81 -0.76 -25.25 2.72
C THR A 81 -1.52 -23.92 2.80
N PRO A 82 -1.15 -22.90 2.00
CA PRO A 82 -1.80 -21.59 2.03
C PRO A 82 -3.27 -21.71 1.62
N TRP A 83 -4.10 -20.79 2.11
CA TRP A 83 -5.47 -20.62 1.62
C TRP A 83 -5.46 -19.81 0.33
N SER A 84 -6.32 -20.13 -0.63
CA SER A 84 -6.40 -19.37 -1.89
C SER A 84 -7.46 -18.29 -1.79
N LEU A 85 -7.06 -17.02 -1.90
CA LEU A 85 -7.95 -15.86 -1.97
C LEU A 85 -8.11 -15.46 -3.44
N HIS A 86 -9.32 -15.55 -3.98
CA HIS A 86 -9.65 -15.04 -5.30
C HIS A 86 -10.47 -13.77 -5.16
N VAL A 87 -10.13 -12.78 -5.96
CA VAL A 87 -10.73 -11.45 -5.92
C VAL A 87 -11.15 -11.09 -7.34
N ASP A 88 -12.45 -10.81 -7.50
CA ASP A 88 -13.06 -10.44 -8.78
C ASP A 88 -13.75 -9.07 -8.65
N GLY A 89 -13.40 -8.14 -9.52
CA GLY A 89 -14.04 -6.83 -9.61
C GLY A 89 -15.24 -6.90 -10.55
N ALA A 90 -16.45 -6.72 -10.04
CA ALA A 90 -17.66 -6.73 -10.85
C ALA A 90 -18.16 -5.29 -11.10
N PHE A 91 -18.07 -4.86 -12.36
CA PHE A 91 -18.59 -3.58 -12.82
C PHE A 91 -20.04 -3.74 -13.31
N GLY A 92 -21.02 -3.26 -12.54
CA GLY A 92 -22.44 -3.27 -12.89
C GLY A 92 -23.07 -1.86 -12.91
N SER A 93 -24.11 -1.66 -13.73
CA SER A 93 -24.79 -0.36 -13.89
C SER A 93 -25.55 0.15 -12.66
N GLN A 94 -25.72 -0.68 -11.62
CA GLN A 94 -26.40 -0.32 -10.36
C GLN A 94 -25.58 -0.57 -9.09
N SER A 95 -24.48 -1.32 -9.15
CA SER A 95 -23.58 -1.51 -8.02
C SER A 95 -22.17 -1.81 -8.51
N GLN A 96 -21.21 -1.07 -7.98
CA GLN A 96 -19.81 -1.43 -8.09
C GLN A 96 -19.49 -2.30 -6.89
N GLY A 97 -19.04 -3.51 -7.15
CA GLY A 97 -18.89 -4.51 -6.11
C GLY A 97 -17.75 -5.45 -6.43
N ALA A 98 -17.28 -6.10 -5.38
CA ALA A 98 -16.17 -7.02 -5.43
C ALA A 98 -16.63 -8.38 -4.88
N GLY A 99 -16.40 -9.41 -5.67
CA GLY A 99 -16.49 -10.79 -5.23
C GLY A 99 -15.18 -11.21 -4.57
N ILE A 100 -15.27 -11.77 -3.37
CA ILE A 100 -14.15 -12.37 -2.66
C ILE A 100 -14.48 -13.85 -2.44
N LEU A 101 -13.55 -14.72 -2.81
CA LEU A 101 -13.64 -16.15 -2.61
C LEU A 101 -12.39 -16.65 -1.88
N LEU A 102 -12.57 -17.05 -0.63
CA LEU A 102 -11.50 -17.62 0.20
C LEU A 102 -11.65 -19.14 0.26
N THR A 103 -10.63 -19.87 -0.20
CA THR A 103 -10.64 -21.34 -0.28
C THR A 103 -9.60 -21.93 0.67
N SER A 104 -10.04 -22.78 1.58
CA SER A 104 -9.18 -23.53 2.51
C SER A 104 -8.39 -24.61 1.79
N SER A 105 -7.28 -25.02 2.38
CA SER A 105 -6.52 -26.20 1.94
C SER A 105 -7.34 -27.50 1.95
N MET A 106 -8.41 -27.54 2.75
CA MET A 106 -9.39 -28.63 2.79
C MET A 106 -10.51 -28.48 1.74
N ARG A 107 -10.36 -27.57 0.78
CA ARG A 107 -11.35 -27.20 -0.26
C ARG A 107 -12.67 -26.59 0.24
N ALA A 108 -12.72 -26.14 1.50
CA ALA A 108 -13.86 -25.34 1.97
C ALA A 108 -13.81 -23.95 1.34
N THR A 109 -14.91 -23.47 0.76
CA THR A 109 -15.00 -22.15 0.12
C THR A 109 -15.87 -21.21 0.93
N LEU A 110 -15.43 -19.97 1.07
CA LEU A 110 -16.16 -18.88 1.71
C LEU A 110 -16.27 -17.72 0.74
N HIS A 111 -17.50 -17.34 0.46
CA HIS A 111 -17.81 -16.23 -0.45
C HIS A 111 -18.19 -15.00 0.37
N HIS A 112 -17.57 -13.88 0.04
CA HIS A 112 -17.91 -12.58 0.59
C HIS A 112 -18.09 -11.58 -0.57
N ALA A 113 -19.13 -10.76 -0.49
CA ALA A 113 -19.38 -9.72 -1.49
C ALA A 113 -19.29 -8.36 -0.82
N VAL A 114 -18.53 -7.46 -1.42
CA VAL A 114 -18.32 -6.11 -0.91
C VAL A 114 -18.91 -5.15 -1.91
N THR A 115 -19.77 -4.25 -1.44
CA THR A 115 -20.34 -3.19 -2.28
C THR A 115 -19.57 -1.90 -2.03
N LEU A 116 -19.04 -1.31 -3.10
CA LEU A 116 -18.43 0.01 -3.06
C LEU A 116 -19.52 1.06 -3.08
N GLN A 117 -19.54 1.94 -2.09
CA GLN A 117 -20.53 3.01 -1.96
C GLN A 117 -20.19 4.25 -2.80
N PHE A 118 -19.19 4.15 -3.68
CA PHE A 118 -18.69 5.26 -4.48
C PHE A 118 -18.36 4.81 -5.88
N LYS A 119 -18.35 5.75 -6.83
CA LYS A 119 -17.95 5.50 -8.21
C LYS A 119 -16.44 5.24 -8.30
N ALA A 120 -16.02 3.99 -8.40
CA ALA A 120 -14.66 3.51 -8.56
C ALA A 120 -14.33 3.25 -10.05
N THR A 121 -13.03 3.31 -10.39
CA THR A 121 -12.49 2.81 -11.66
C THR A 121 -12.17 1.32 -11.52
N ASN A 122 -12.04 0.57 -12.61
CA ASN A 122 -11.73 -0.87 -12.55
C ASN A 122 -10.55 -1.19 -11.61
N ASN A 123 -9.44 -0.45 -11.76
CA ASN A 123 -8.27 -0.63 -10.89
C ASN A 123 -8.59 -0.33 -9.41
N GLN A 124 -9.37 0.73 -9.14
CA GLN A 124 -9.78 1.05 -7.77
C GLN A 124 -10.68 -0.05 -7.20
N GLU A 125 -11.60 -0.61 -7.99
CA GLU A 125 -12.46 -1.72 -7.57
C GLU A 125 -11.62 -2.94 -7.20
N GLU A 126 -10.63 -3.31 -8.01
CA GLU A 126 -9.71 -4.42 -7.74
C GLU A 126 -8.86 -4.18 -6.47
N TYR A 127 -8.35 -2.96 -6.25
CA TYR A 127 -7.61 -2.64 -5.04
C TYR A 127 -8.48 -2.74 -3.78
N GLU A 128 -9.69 -2.19 -3.82
CA GLU A 128 -10.63 -2.26 -2.70
C GLU A 128 -11.07 -3.71 -2.44
N ALA A 129 -11.32 -4.47 -3.50
CA ALA A 129 -11.63 -5.89 -3.46
C ALA A 129 -10.51 -6.68 -2.77
N LEU A 130 -9.25 -6.39 -3.11
CA LEU A 130 -8.08 -7.02 -2.51
C LEU A 130 -7.96 -6.68 -1.04
N ILE A 131 -8.07 -5.40 -0.67
CA ILE A 131 -8.00 -4.93 0.72
C ILE A 131 -9.09 -5.60 1.56
N ALA A 132 -10.32 -5.63 1.05
CA ALA A 132 -11.43 -6.27 1.75
C ALA A 132 -11.23 -7.79 1.87
N GLY A 133 -10.68 -8.45 0.84
CA GLY A 133 -10.33 -9.87 0.89
C GLY A 133 -9.24 -10.21 1.92
N LEU A 134 -8.22 -9.36 2.03
CA LEU A 134 -7.16 -9.50 3.04
C LEU A 134 -7.71 -9.31 4.46
N ASN A 135 -8.56 -8.29 4.67
CA ASN A 135 -9.22 -8.06 5.95
C ASN A 135 -10.13 -9.23 6.33
N PHE A 136 -10.85 -9.80 5.36
CA PHE A 136 -11.67 -10.98 5.56
C PHE A 136 -10.83 -12.19 5.99
N ALA A 137 -9.72 -12.47 5.30
CA ALA A 137 -8.80 -13.55 5.69
C ALA A 137 -8.20 -13.35 7.09
N LEU A 138 -7.84 -12.11 7.44
CA LEU A 138 -7.32 -11.76 8.77
C LEU A 138 -8.38 -11.99 9.86
N SER A 139 -9.65 -11.63 9.60
CA SER A 139 -10.76 -11.87 10.54
C SER A 139 -10.99 -13.36 10.82
N MET A 140 -10.57 -14.23 9.89
CA MET A 140 -10.60 -15.68 10.01
C MET A 140 -9.33 -16.28 10.62
N ALA A 141 -8.41 -15.45 11.12
CA ALA A 141 -7.11 -15.85 11.65
C ALA A 141 -6.25 -16.67 10.66
N VAL A 142 -6.45 -16.46 9.35
CA VAL A 142 -5.65 -17.12 8.32
C VAL A 142 -4.27 -16.46 8.23
N ARG A 143 -3.22 -17.22 8.54
CA ARG A 143 -1.83 -16.72 8.58
C ARG A 143 -1.09 -16.82 7.25
N CYS A 144 -1.56 -17.66 6.32
CA CYS A 144 -0.88 -17.91 5.06
C CYS A 144 -1.91 -17.99 3.94
N ILE A 145 -1.84 -17.03 3.01
CA ILE A 145 -2.74 -16.92 1.86
C ILE A 145 -1.95 -16.78 0.56
N GLN A 146 -2.51 -17.31 -0.52
CA GLN A 146 -2.09 -17.08 -1.88
C GLN A 146 -3.21 -16.33 -2.60
N VAL A 147 -2.89 -15.16 -3.14
CA VAL A 147 -3.88 -14.27 -3.76
C VAL A 147 -3.88 -14.47 -5.27
N PHE A 148 -5.08 -14.56 -5.84
CA PHE A 148 -5.36 -14.60 -7.27
C PHE A 148 -6.31 -13.45 -7.59
N SER A 149 -5.95 -12.62 -8.56
CA SER A 149 -6.77 -11.54 -9.06
C SER A 149 -6.78 -11.64 -10.58
N ASP A 150 -7.95 -11.48 -11.19
CA ASP A 150 -8.14 -11.57 -12.64
C ASP A 150 -7.70 -10.29 -13.38
N SER A 151 -7.03 -9.36 -12.69
CA SER A 151 -6.52 -8.12 -13.26
C SER A 151 -5.48 -8.42 -14.34
N GLN A 152 -5.92 -8.38 -15.61
CA GLN A 152 -5.04 -8.33 -16.77
C GLN A 152 -4.34 -6.97 -16.81
N LEU A 153 -3.28 -6.82 -16.03
CA LEU A 153 -2.27 -5.83 -16.33
C LEU A 153 -1.59 -6.29 -17.62
N ALA A 154 -1.97 -5.66 -18.74
CA ALA A 154 -1.40 -5.87 -20.04
C ALA A 154 0.12 -6.05 -19.93
N SER A 155 0.60 -7.25 -20.27
CA SER A 155 1.96 -7.44 -20.76
C SER A 155 2.08 -6.58 -22.03
N THR A 156 2.42 -5.31 -21.87
CA THR A 156 2.89 -4.49 -22.99
C THR A 156 4.28 -4.99 -23.37
N LYS A 157 4.33 -5.63 -24.54
CA LYS A 157 5.54 -5.82 -25.32
C LYS A 157 5.45 -4.95 -26.56
#